data_AF-A0A7S4HE92-F1
#
_entry.id   AF-A0A7S4HE92-F1
#
_cell.length_a   1.000
_cell.length_b   1.000
_cell.length_c   1.000
_cell.angle_alpha   90.00
_cell.angle_beta   90.00
_cell.angle_gamma   90.00
#
_symmetry.space_group_name_H-M   'P 1'
#
loop_
_entity.id
_entity.type
_entity.pdbx_description
1 polymer ?
#
loop_
_entity_poly.entity_id
_entity_poly.type
_entity_poly.pdbx_seq_one_letter_code
_entity_poly.pdbx_strand_id
1 'polypeptide(L)'
;VGFPASRHAEFMANFWQRRPLLIRGLLDARGLEACCPLDRDELINLACTADAPARLIREAGGARPWQLQHGPFDAADFAPLPEEGWTLLVQQVDTLHPAVEQLREHFAFVPRWRLDDVMVSYAPPGGSVGAHVDNYDVFLIQGAGQRRWEVEPLPRSAEDEGLQPGLPVRVLTRFAPSFA
;
A
#
# COMPACT_ATOMS: atom_id res chain seq x y z
N VAL A 1 -5.97 9.52 -18.54
CA VAL A 1 -4.94 8.47 -18.41
C VAL A 1 -5.56 7.35 -17.57
N GLY A 2 -5.28 6.08 -17.84
CA GLY A 2 -5.90 4.92 -17.18
C GLY A 2 -5.51 3.61 -17.88
N PHE A 3 -5.96 2.46 -17.37
CA PHE A 3 -5.67 1.17 -17.99
C PHE A 3 -6.48 1.03 -19.30
N PRO A 4 -5.85 1.03 -20.49
CA PRO A 4 -6.59 1.06 -21.75
C PRO A 4 -7.40 -0.23 -21.93
N ALA A 5 -8.69 -0.07 -22.27
CA ALA A 5 -9.61 -1.20 -22.39
C ALA A 5 -9.15 -2.27 -23.40
N SER A 6 -8.45 -1.85 -24.45
CA SER A 6 -7.85 -2.75 -25.44
C SER A 6 -6.80 -3.71 -24.87
N ARG A 7 -6.27 -3.44 -23.67
CA ARG A 7 -5.26 -4.28 -22.99
C ARG A 7 -5.83 -5.13 -21.87
N HIS A 8 -7.11 -4.99 -21.50
CA HIS A 8 -7.71 -5.74 -20.38
C HIS A 8 -7.62 -7.25 -20.60
N ALA A 9 -8.00 -7.74 -21.78
CA ALA A 9 -7.95 -9.17 -22.10
C ALA A 9 -6.51 -9.73 -22.04
N GLU A 10 -5.55 -8.98 -22.55
CA GLU A 10 -4.12 -9.35 -22.50
C GLU A 10 -3.61 -9.42 -21.06
N PHE A 11 -3.99 -8.45 -20.22
CA PHE A 11 -3.64 -8.44 -18.80
C PHE A 11 -4.21 -9.65 -18.05
N MET A 12 -5.51 -9.90 -18.22
CA MET A 12 -6.19 -11.01 -17.56
C MET A 12 -5.64 -12.37 -17.99
N ALA A 13 -5.25 -12.52 -19.25
CA ALA A 13 -4.69 -13.78 -19.76
C ALA A 13 -3.25 -14.04 -19.28
N ASN A 14 -2.42 -13.00 -19.20
CA ASN A 14 -0.96 -13.16 -19.07
C ASN A 14 -0.36 -12.74 -17.72
N PHE A 15 -1.10 -12.00 -16.88
CA PHE A 15 -0.55 -11.39 -15.66
C PHE A 15 -1.39 -11.64 -14.42
N TRP A 16 -2.71 -11.44 -14.51
CA TRP A 16 -3.62 -11.64 -13.37
C TRP A 16 -3.45 -13.02 -12.73
N GLN A 17 -3.15 -13.06 -11.42
CA GLN A 17 -2.88 -14.29 -10.64
C GLN A 17 -1.73 -15.17 -11.17
N ARG A 18 -0.77 -14.59 -11.91
CA ARG A 18 0.34 -15.35 -12.51
C ARG A 18 1.71 -14.75 -12.20
N ARG A 19 1.88 -13.46 -12.46
CA ARG A 19 3.18 -12.78 -12.32
C ARG A 19 3.02 -11.26 -12.19
N PRO A 20 3.94 -10.58 -11.50
CA PRO A 20 3.92 -9.12 -11.36
C PRO A 20 4.09 -8.41 -12.72
N LEU A 21 3.55 -7.20 -12.82
CA LEU A 21 3.67 -6.32 -13.98
C LEU A 21 3.90 -4.88 -13.54
N LEU A 22 4.94 -4.22 -14.07
CA LEU A 22 5.16 -2.80 -13.90
C LEU A 22 4.52 -2.01 -15.05
N ILE A 23 3.62 -1.08 -14.71
CA ILE A 23 2.97 -0.18 -15.67
C ILE A 23 3.42 1.25 -15.38
N ARG A 24 4.14 1.86 -16.32
CA ARG A 24 4.58 3.26 -16.21
C ARG A 24 3.55 4.18 -16.86
N GLY A 25 3.22 5.27 -16.18
CA GLY A 25 2.30 6.29 -16.70
C GLY A 25 0.84 5.82 -16.76
N LEU A 26 0.41 4.94 -15.84
CA LEU A 26 -0.99 4.53 -15.73
C LEU A 26 -1.92 5.71 -15.43
N LEU A 27 -1.47 6.61 -14.56
CA LEU A 27 -2.11 7.89 -14.24
C LEU A 27 -1.04 8.98 -14.34
N ASP A 28 -1.38 10.12 -14.92
CA ASP A 28 -0.55 11.32 -14.84
C ASP A 28 -0.84 12.09 -13.55
N ALA A 29 -0.09 13.16 -13.28
CA ALA A 29 -0.25 13.94 -12.06
C ALA A 29 -1.70 14.44 -11.86
N ARG A 30 -2.38 14.83 -12.94
CA ARG A 30 -3.79 15.27 -12.89
C ARG A 30 -4.75 14.12 -12.60
N GLY A 31 -4.53 12.94 -13.19
CA GLY A 31 -5.34 11.75 -12.92
C GLY A 31 -5.18 11.27 -11.47
N LEU A 32 -3.96 11.36 -10.94
CA LEU A 32 -3.67 11.08 -9.54
C LEU A 32 -4.34 12.08 -8.59
N GLU A 33 -4.20 13.38 -8.85
CA GLU A 33 -4.88 14.42 -8.05
C GLU A 33 -6.40 14.26 -8.09
N ALA A 34 -6.98 13.89 -9.24
CA ALA A 34 -8.42 13.67 -9.37
C ALA A 34 -8.92 12.43 -8.59
N CYS A 35 -8.12 11.38 -8.46
CA CYS A 35 -8.55 10.10 -7.85
C CYS A 35 -7.95 9.85 -6.45
N CYS A 36 -6.99 10.64 -6.00
CA CYS A 36 -6.39 10.53 -4.67
C CYS A 36 -5.77 11.88 -4.28
N PRO A 37 -6.59 12.91 -4.00
CA PRO A 37 -6.12 14.26 -3.67
C PRO A 37 -5.56 14.36 -2.24
N LEU A 38 -5.30 13.24 -1.57
CA LEU A 38 -4.92 13.21 -0.16
C LEU A 38 -3.45 13.59 0.03
N ASP A 39 -3.22 14.66 0.77
CA ASP A 39 -1.91 14.97 1.30
C ASP A 39 -1.62 14.26 2.64
N ARG A 40 -0.48 14.58 3.25
CA ARG A 40 -0.06 14.03 4.54
C ARG A 40 -1.08 14.32 5.64
N ASP A 41 -1.49 15.58 5.75
CA ASP A 41 -2.29 16.06 6.87
C ASP A 41 -3.74 15.58 6.74
N GLU A 42 -4.25 15.53 5.52
CA GLU A 42 -5.56 14.92 5.22
C GLU A 42 -5.59 13.42 5.55
N LEU A 43 -4.53 12.67 5.21
CA LEU A 43 -4.46 11.26 5.57
C LEU A 43 -4.34 11.05 7.09
N ILE A 44 -3.59 11.91 7.79
CA ILE A 44 -3.53 11.90 9.27
C ILE A 44 -4.92 12.16 9.86
N ASN A 45 -5.64 13.17 9.33
CA ASN A 45 -7.00 13.47 9.79
C ASN A 45 -7.95 12.29 9.59
N LEU A 46 -7.85 11.58 8.46
CA LEU A 46 -8.60 10.34 8.24
C LEU A 46 -8.23 9.27 9.27
N ALA A 47 -6.95 9.11 9.58
CA ALA A 47 -6.48 8.13 10.58
C ALA A 47 -6.95 8.45 12.02
N CYS A 48 -7.37 9.68 12.28
CA CYS A 48 -7.98 10.11 13.55
C CYS A 48 -9.50 9.89 13.60
N THR A 49 -10.12 9.47 12.49
CA THR A 49 -11.56 9.20 12.45
C THR A 49 -11.85 7.82 13.04
N ALA A 50 -12.85 7.73 13.93
CA ALA A 50 -13.18 6.50 14.67
C ALA A 50 -13.48 5.29 13.76
N ASP A 51 -14.05 5.54 12.58
CA ASP A 51 -14.47 4.49 11.63
C ASP A 51 -13.36 4.10 10.63
N ALA A 52 -12.17 4.70 10.71
CA ALA A 52 -11.07 4.43 9.77
C ALA A 52 -10.06 3.46 10.39
N PRO A 53 -9.95 2.20 9.90
CA PRO A 53 -8.92 1.29 10.38
C PRO A 53 -7.54 1.80 9.96
N ALA A 54 -6.78 2.32 10.92
CA ALA A 54 -5.46 2.89 10.68
C ALA A 54 -4.37 2.14 11.45
N ARG A 55 -3.16 2.12 10.87
CA ARG A 55 -1.97 1.51 11.44
C ARG A 55 -0.78 2.43 11.26
N LEU A 56 0.01 2.59 12.31
CA LEU A 56 1.28 3.29 12.28
C LEU A 56 2.41 2.31 12.58
N ILE A 57 3.34 2.17 11.65
CA ILE A 57 4.45 1.22 11.72
C ILE A 57 5.77 1.99 11.79
N ARG A 58 6.66 1.60 12.70
CA ARG A 58 8.00 2.16 12.86
C ARG A 58 9.02 1.03 12.94
N GLU A 59 9.95 0.98 12.00
CA GLU A 59 10.98 -0.07 11.99
C GLU A 59 11.94 0.08 13.18
N ALA A 60 12.38 1.31 13.46
CA ALA A 60 13.34 1.64 14.52
C ALA A 60 12.90 2.86 15.34
N GLY A 61 13.59 3.11 16.46
CA GLY A 61 13.35 4.28 17.32
C GLY A 61 12.11 4.20 18.22
N GLY A 62 11.45 3.03 18.29
CA GLY A 62 10.41 2.71 19.27
C GLY A 62 10.95 1.91 20.45
N ALA A 63 10.06 1.45 21.34
CA ALA A 63 10.42 0.59 22.47
C ALA A 63 11.02 -0.77 22.04
N ARG A 64 10.71 -1.19 20.81
CA ARG A 64 11.19 -2.41 20.15
C ARG A 64 11.21 -2.18 18.64
N PRO A 65 12.03 -2.94 17.88
CA PRO A 65 11.96 -2.91 16.43
C PRO A 65 10.57 -3.33 15.94
N TRP A 66 10.14 -2.73 14.83
CA TRP A 66 8.83 -2.91 14.23
C TRP A 66 7.67 -2.64 15.19
N GLN A 67 7.66 -1.44 15.78
CA GLN A 67 6.54 -0.99 16.57
C GLN A 67 5.30 -0.81 15.68
N LEU A 68 4.18 -1.39 16.08
CA LEU A 68 2.89 -1.27 15.44
C LEU A 68 1.91 -0.63 16.43
N GLN A 69 1.28 0.45 16.00
CA GLN A 69 0.17 1.08 16.72
C GLN A 69 -1.07 1.05 15.83
N HIS A 70 -2.23 0.94 16.45
CA HIS A 70 -3.52 0.91 15.78
C HIS A 70 -4.29 2.18 16.13
N GLY A 71 -5.02 2.70 15.14
CA GLY A 71 -5.94 3.81 15.33
C GLY A 71 -7.26 3.38 16.00
N PRO A 72 -8.20 4.33 16.16
CA PRO A 72 -8.06 5.72 15.74
C PRO A 72 -6.95 6.43 16.53
N PHE A 73 -6.26 7.36 15.87
CA PHE A 73 -5.21 8.17 16.48
C PHE A 73 -5.72 9.53 16.92
N ASP A 74 -4.94 10.23 17.73
CA ASP A 74 -5.07 11.66 17.93
C ASP A 74 -4.00 12.41 17.13
N ALA A 75 -4.27 13.66 16.73
CA ALA A 75 -3.26 14.48 16.04
C ALA A 75 -1.95 14.61 16.85
N ALA A 76 -2.04 14.55 18.18
CA ALA A 76 -0.90 14.57 19.10
C ALA A 76 0.01 13.34 18.96
N ASP A 77 -0.49 12.19 18.47
CA ASP A 77 0.31 10.97 18.27
C ASP A 77 1.35 11.15 17.15
N PHE A 78 1.13 12.09 16.22
CA PHE A 78 2.00 12.34 15.08
C PHE A 78 3.08 13.40 15.36
N ALA A 79 2.86 14.28 16.33
CA ALA A 79 3.80 15.33 16.71
C ALA A 79 5.20 14.82 17.14
N PRO A 80 5.33 13.70 17.90
CA PRO A 80 6.63 13.19 18.30
C PRO A 80 7.31 12.31 17.23
N LEU A 81 6.69 12.10 16.07
CA LEU A 81 7.28 11.23 15.06
C LEU A 81 8.53 11.85 14.43
N PRO A 82 9.59 11.05 14.22
CA PRO A 82 10.79 11.51 13.53
C PRO A 82 10.48 11.89 12.07
N GLU A 83 11.42 12.59 11.43
CA GLU A 83 11.32 12.97 10.02
C GLU A 83 11.40 11.78 9.06
N GLU A 84 11.78 10.59 9.52
CA GLU A 84 12.02 9.39 8.72
C GLU A 84 11.67 8.08 9.46
N GLY A 85 11.60 6.96 8.73
CA GLY A 85 11.57 5.61 9.32
C GLY A 85 10.21 5.13 9.86
N TRP A 86 9.11 5.71 9.40
CA TRP A 86 7.75 5.29 9.76
C TRP A 86 6.80 5.23 8.57
N THR A 87 5.66 4.57 8.74
CA THR A 87 4.62 4.47 7.71
C THR A 87 3.25 4.48 8.37
N LEU A 88 2.38 5.38 7.91
CA LEU A 88 0.96 5.38 8.22
C LEU A 88 0.21 4.66 7.09
N LEU A 89 -0.69 3.76 7.46
CA LEU A 89 -1.61 3.08 6.54
C LEU A 89 -3.03 3.31 7.02
N VAL A 90 -3.92 3.72 6.13
CA VAL A 90 -5.35 3.89 6.38
C VAL A 90 -6.10 2.99 5.39
N GLN A 91 -6.91 2.07 5.92
CA GLN A 91 -7.72 1.15 5.13
C GLN A 91 -9.03 1.84 4.70
N GLN A 92 -9.70 1.25 3.70
CA GLN A 92 -11.06 1.63 3.29
C GLN A 92 -11.24 3.10 2.95
N VAL A 93 -10.19 3.75 2.45
CA VAL A 93 -10.22 5.19 2.15
C VAL A 93 -11.20 5.52 1.03
N ASP A 94 -11.47 4.57 0.13
CA ASP A 94 -12.53 4.70 -0.87
C ASP A 94 -13.93 4.87 -0.27
N THR A 95 -14.17 4.37 0.94
CA THR A 95 -15.45 4.56 1.65
C THR A 95 -15.54 5.91 2.36
N LEU A 96 -14.39 6.52 2.67
CA LEU A 96 -14.27 7.75 3.44
C LEU A 96 -14.07 8.98 2.54
N HIS A 97 -13.56 8.79 1.33
CA HIS A 97 -13.20 9.86 0.42
C HIS A 97 -13.74 9.61 -1.02
N PRO A 98 -14.76 10.36 -1.48
CA PRO A 98 -15.42 10.12 -2.77
C PRO A 98 -14.50 10.19 -4.00
N ALA A 99 -13.43 10.99 -3.95
CA ALA A 99 -12.45 11.00 -5.05
C ALA A 99 -11.65 9.68 -5.12
N VAL A 100 -11.39 9.04 -3.97
CA VAL A 100 -10.65 7.77 -3.90
C VAL A 100 -11.49 6.61 -4.40
N GLU A 101 -12.81 6.65 -4.21
CA GLU A 101 -13.73 5.70 -4.81
C GLU A 101 -13.59 5.63 -6.34
N GLN A 102 -13.40 6.78 -7.01
CA GLN A 102 -13.26 6.85 -8.47
C GLN A 102 -12.05 6.08 -9.00
N LEU A 103 -11.03 5.85 -8.17
CA LEU A 103 -9.88 5.04 -8.54
C LEU A 103 -10.26 3.61 -8.93
N ARG A 104 -11.33 3.07 -8.32
CA ARG A 104 -11.82 1.71 -8.57
C ARG A 104 -12.34 1.52 -9.99
N GLU A 105 -12.85 2.58 -10.61
CA GLU A 105 -13.38 2.54 -11.98
C GLU A 105 -12.28 2.25 -13.02
N HIS A 106 -11.03 2.61 -12.74
CA HIS A 106 -9.89 2.24 -13.60
C HIS A 106 -9.62 0.73 -13.64
N PHE A 107 -10.16 -0.04 -12.69
CA PHE A 107 -9.98 -1.47 -12.52
C PHE A 107 -11.28 -2.27 -12.70
N ALA A 108 -12.33 -1.66 -13.26
CA ALA A 108 -13.64 -2.29 -13.45
C ALA A 108 -13.65 -3.53 -14.38
N PHE A 109 -12.53 -3.84 -15.04
CA PHE A 109 -12.33 -5.08 -15.78
C PHE A 109 -12.09 -6.30 -14.88
N VAL A 110 -11.74 -6.08 -13.61
CA VAL A 110 -11.73 -7.11 -12.57
C VAL A 110 -13.15 -7.23 -12.00
N PRO A 111 -13.69 -8.45 -11.81
CA PRO A 111 -15.02 -8.62 -11.23
C PRO A 111 -15.15 -7.90 -9.88
N ARG A 112 -16.23 -7.12 -9.69
CA ARG A 112 -16.41 -6.28 -8.49
C ARG A 112 -16.27 -7.03 -7.16
N TRP A 113 -16.70 -8.29 -7.10
CA TRP A 113 -16.59 -9.15 -5.90
C TRP A 113 -15.15 -9.57 -5.55
N ARG A 114 -14.18 -9.34 -6.45
CA ARG A 114 -12.74 -9.54 -6.20
C ARG A 114 -12.05 -8.26 -5.71
N LEU A 115 -12.69 -7.10 -5.80
CA LEU A 115 -12.15 -5.84 -5.32
C LEU A 115 -12.57 -5.65 -3.87
N ASP A 116 -11.60 -5.48 -2.98
CA ASP A 116 -11.81 -5.27 -1.55
C ASP A 116 -11.95 -3.77 -1.25
N ASP A 117 -10.84 -3.08 -0.99
CA ASP A 117 -10.80 -1.66 -0.64
C ASP A 117 -9.62 -0.91 -1.29
N VAL A 118 -9.56 0.41 -1.08
CA VAL A 118 -8.37 1.23 -1.36
C VAL A 118 -7.71 1.62 -0.05
N MET A 119 -6.56 1.01 0.24
CA MET A 119 -5.65 1.46 1.30
C MET A 119 -4.74 2.58 0.78
N VAL A 120 -4.63 3.67 1.54
CA VAL A 120 -3.65 4.74 1.27
C VAL A 120 -2.56 4.72 2.34
N SER A 121 -1.31 4.89 1.92
CA SER A 121 -0.16 4.95 2.81
C SER A 121 0.65 6.23 2.64
N TYR A 122 1.09 6.81 3.75
CA TYR A 122 2.10 7.86 3.79
C TYR A 122 3.36 7.34 4.47
N ALA A 123 4.51 7.59 3.86
CA ALA A 123 5.81 7.20 4.38
C ALA A 123 6.83 8.30 4.09
N PRO A 124 7.45 8.93 5.12
CA PRO A 124 8.68 9.68 4.91
C PRO A 124 9.85 8.77 4.47
N PRO A 125 11.03 9.34 4.15
CA PRO A 125 12.22 8.55 3.82
C PRO A 125 12.47 7.42 4.82
N GLY A 126 12.89 6.26 4.32
CA GLY A 126 13.13 5.06 5.15
C GLY A 126 11.85 4.39 5.69
N GLY A 127 10.67 4.97 5.51
CA GLY A 127 9.40 4.36 5.91
C GLY A 127 9.10 3.08 5.13
N SER A 128 8.84 1.99 5.84
CA SER A 128 8.53 0.69 5.24
C SER A 128 7.66 -0.15 6.18
N VAL A 129 7.00 -1.16 5.60
CA VAL A 129 6.31 -2.24 6.33
C VAL A 129 7.12 -3.54 6.34
N GLY A 130 8.34 -3.49 5.78
CA GLY A 130 9.23 -4.64 5.64
C GLY A 130 8.87 -5.53 4.45
N ALA A 131 9.76 -6.46 4.13
CA ALA A 131 9.49 -7.48 3.12
C ALA A 131 8.41 -8.43 3.66
N HIS A 132 7.32 -8.60 2.92
CA HIS A 132 6.16 -9.41 3.33
C HIS A 132 5.51 -10.06 2.10
N VAL A 133 4.57 -10.98 2.36
CA VAL A 133 3.70 -11.58 1.35
C VAL A 133 2.25 -11.37 1.75
N ASP A 134 1.41 -11.18 0.75
CA ASP A 134 -0.03 -11.04 0.88
C ASP A 134 -0.76 -12.18 0.15
N ASN A 135 -1.96 -12.50 0.64
CA ASN A 135 -2.80 -13.56 0.08
C ASN A 135 -3.80 -13.05 -0.98
N TYR A 136 -3.64 -11.81 -1.42
CA TYR A 136 -4.52 -11.12 -2.36
C TYR A 136 -3.73 -10.50 -3.51
N ASP A 137 -4.38 -10.35 -4.66
CA ASP A 137 -3.88 -9.55 -5.77
C ASP A 137 -3.90 -8.06 -5.36
N VAL A 138 -2.88 -7.29 -5.74
CA VAL A 138 -2.79 -5.85 -5.40
C VAL A 138 -2.30 -5.03 -6.60
N PHE A 139 -2.91 -3.85 -6.77
CA PHE A 139 -2.39 -2.80 -7.65
C PHE A 139 -1.73 -1.72 -6.78
N LEU A 140 -0.41 -1.59 -6.89
CA LEU A 140 0.35 -0.55 -6.20
C LEU A 140 0.46 0.68 -7.11
N ILE A 141 -0.22 1.76 -6.73
CA ILE A 141 -0.23 3.02 -7.48
C ILE A 141 0.63 4.05 -6.74
N GLN A 142 1.65 4.56 -7.40
CA GLN A 142 2.53 5.57 -6.82
C GLN A 142 1.84 6.93 -6.80
N GLY A 143 1.60 7.45 -5.59
CA GLY A 143 1.15 8.81 -5.30
C GLY A 143 2.26 9.86 -5.42
N ALA A 144 2.22 10.86 -4.54
CA ALA A 144 3.29 11.84 -4.41
C ALA A 144 4.64 11.19 -4.00
N GLY A 145 5.75 11.82 -4.38
CA GLY A 145 7.09 11.35 -4.06
C GLY A 145 7.53 10.14 -4.89
N GLN A 146 8.50 9.39 -4.36
CA GLN A 146 9.08 8.21 -5.01
C GLN A 146 9.27 7.09 -4.01
N ARG A 147 9.06 5.84 -4.45
CA ARG A 147 9.28 4.64 -3.64
C ARG A 147 10.05 3.61 -4.44
N ARG A 148 11.07 3.01 -3.82
CA ARG A 148 11.75 1.84 -4.37
C ARG A 148 10.93 0.61 -4.03
N TRP A 149 10.42 -0.06 -5.07
CA TRP A 149 9.73 -1.35 -4.94
C TRP A 149 10.67 -2.46 -5.37
N GLU A 150 10.80 -3.45 -4.50
CA GLU A 150 11.56 -4.68 -4.75
C GLU A 150 10.58 -5.83 -4.66
N VAL A 151 10.60 -6.73 -5.64
CA VAL A 151 9.67 -7.86 -5.74
C VAL A 151 10.42 -9.12 -6.12
N GLU A 152 9.90 -10.27 -5.70
CA GLU A 152 10.34 -11.57 -6.20
C GLU A 152 9.48 -11.98 -7.39
N PRO A 153 10.09 -12.45 -8.50
CA PRO A 153 9.35 -12.76 -9.72
C PRO A 153 8.66 -14.11 -9.67
N LEU A 154 9.08 -14.99 -8.74
CA LEU A 154 8.59 -16.34 -8.60
C LEU A 154 7.76 -16.48 -7.32
N PRO A 155 6.70 -17.31 -7.34
CA PRO A 155 5.97 -17.68 -6.13
C PRO A 155 6.90 -18.29 -5.10
N ARG A 156 6.67 -17.97 -3.82
CA ARG A 156 7.36 -18.60 -2.71
C ARG A 156 6.77 -19.96 -2.38
N SER A 157 7.63 -20.86 -1.89
CA SER A 157 7.16 -22.05 -1.20
C SER A 157 6.79 -21.69 0.25
N ALA A 158 5.94 -22.49 0.90
CA ALA A 158 5.58 -22.28 2.30
C ALA A 158 6.81 -22.27 3.24
N GLU A 159 7.88 -22.98 2.86
CA GLU A 159 9.14 -23.04 3.59
C GLU A 159 9.93 -21.72 3.48
N ASP A 160 9.79 -21.00 2.37
CA ASP A 160 10.43 -19.71 2.13
C ASP A 160 9.66 -18.53 2.74
N GLU A 161 8.42 -18.71 3.20
CA GLU A 161 7.60 -17.67 3.84
C GLU A 161 7.85 -17.53 5.36
N GLY A 162 9.00 -17.99 5.84
CA GLY A 162 9.40 -17.84 7.24
C GLY A 162 9.30 -16.39 7.71
N LEU A 163 8.61 -16.17 8.83
CA LEU A 163 8.40 -14.85 9.43
C LEU A 163 9.37 -14.62 10.59
N GLN A 164 9.83 -13.37 10.72
CA GLN A 164 10.62 -12.91 11.85
C GLN A 164 9.83 -13.15 13.15
N PRO A 165 10.35 -13.99 14.07
CA PRO A 165 9.59 -14.40 15.24
C PRO A 165 9.34 -13.23 16.19
N GLY A 166 8.14 -13.21 16.76
CA GLY A 166 7.77 -12.29 17.83
C GLY A 166 7.46 -10.86 17.39
N LEU A 167 7.53 -10.52 16.09
CA LEU A 167 7.13 -9.19 15.59
C LEU A 167 5.61 -9.07 15.47
N PRO A 168 5.04 -7.87 15.70
CA PRO A 168 3.61 -7.63 15.50
C PRO A 168 3.22 -7.50 14.02
N VAL A 169 4.21 -7.49 13.12
CA VAL A 169 4.08 -7.38 11.67
C VAL A 169 4.67 -8.62 11.00
N ARG A 170 4.14 -9.00 9.83
CA ARG A 170 4.56 -10.18 9.08
C ARG A 170 5.78 -9.90 8.19
N VAL A 171 6.94 -9.71 8.82
CA VAL A 171 8.20 -9.48 8.08
C VAL A 171 8.88 -10.81 7.80
N LEU A 172 9.31 -11.01 6.56
CA LEU A 172 10.01 -12.21 6.10
C LEU A 172 11.43 -12.29 6.70
N THR A 173 11.88 -13.49 7.04
CA THR A 173 13.26 -13.75 7.48
C THR A 173 14.26 -13.69 6.33
N ARG A 174 13.82 -14.08 5.14
CA ARG A 174 14.61 -14.08 3.92
C ARG A 174 13.85 -13.33 2.84
N PHE A 175 14.53 -12.43 2.12
CA PHE A 175 14.03 -11.73 0.94
C PHE A 175 15.16 -11.60 -0.06
N ALA A 176 14.95 -12.10 -1.27
CA ALA A 176 15.92 -12.16 -2.36
C ALA A 176 15.30 -11.55 -3.62
N PRO A 177 15.08 -10.22 -3.63
CA PRO A 177 14.48 -9.56 -4.78
C PRO A 177 15.38 -9.70 -6.01
N SER A 178 14.76 -9.87 -7.16
CA SER A 178 15.46 -9.68 -8.44
C SER A 178 14.99 -8.37 -9.05
N PHE A 179 15.91 -7.59 -9.59
CA PHE A 179 15.58 -6.36 -10.30
C PHE A 179 14.62 -6.66 -11.47
N ALA A 180 13.50 -5.94 -11.49
CA ALA A 180 12.62 -5.80 -12.65
C ALA A 180 12.59 -4.32 -13.07
#